data_AF-A0A521SRV5-F1
#
_entry.id   AF-A0A521SRV5-F1
#
_cell.length_a   1.000
_cell.length_b   1.000
_cell.length_c   1.000
_cell.angle_alpha   90.00
_cell.angle_beta   90.00
_cell.angle_gamma   90.00
#
_symmetry.space_group_name_H-M   'P 1'
#
loop_
_entity.id
_entity.type
_entity.pdbx_description
1 polymer ?
#
loop_
_entity_poly.entity_id
_entity_poly.type
_entity_poly.pdbx_seq_one_letter_code
_entity_poly.pdbx_strand_id
1 'polypeptide(L)'
;MNHPSQGKFLKYIFWPILAISFFLDSPIRNAAQQLKDPTWYSVMKGISYVGAGEMLFVISLFVLAVGLLTHQKKTQEAGRYGMYAAAFAGLLGQFVKHLIGRPRPRLAEVATFPVGPSFASGYDSFPSGHAASSFAVAFVLAHYYPRGKLFFYAAAVLISFSRIYTGSHYASDTFGGAGLGLFSAALLLQWREAIQFKEAQITQSLRKQLRGGVG
;
A
#
# COMPACT_ATOMS: atom_id res chain seq x y z
N MET A 1 -20.93 -6.71 -2.76
CA MET A 1 -21.85 -5.57 -2.96
C MET A 1 -21.01 -4.36 -3.32
N ASN A 2 -21.17 -3.80 -4.53
CA ASN A 2 -20.40 -2.63 -4.96
C ASN A 2 -20.79 -1.42 -4.11
N HIS A 3 -19.90 -0.92 -3.27
CA HIS A 3 -20.07 0.37 -2.60
C HIS A 3 -19.83 1.47 -3.66
N PRO A 4 -20.86 2.20 -4.14
CA PRO A 4 -20.75 3.13 -5.28
C PRO A 4 -19.85 4.35 -5.00
N SER A 5 -19.42 4.54 -3.76
CA SER A 5 -18.62 5.68 -3.30
C SER A 5 -17.12 5.53 -3.56
N GLN A 6 -16.58 4.31 -3.67
CA GLN A 6 -15.12 4.13 -3.75
C GLN A 6 -14.53 4.55 -5.10
N GLY A 7 -15.27 4.36 -6.20
CA GLY A 7 -14.84 4.79 -7.53
C GLY A 7 -14.80 6.32 -7.71
N LYS A 8 -15.61 7.06 -6.96
CA LYS A 8 -15.60 8.52 -6.96
C LYS A 8 -14.39 9.10 -6.23
N PHE A 9 -13.98 8.48 -5.12
CA PHE A 9 -12.80 8.92 -4.36
C PHE A 9 -11.51 8.83 -5.19
N LEU A 10 -11.28 7.68 -5.84
CA LEU A 10 -10.09 7.52 -6.69
C LEU A 10 -10.10 8.44 -7.92
N LYS A 11 -11.26 8.75 -8.50
CA LYS A 11 -11.32 9.58 -9.72
C LYS A 11 -11.34 11.08 -9.46
N TYR A 12 -12.08 11.56 -8.46
CA TYR A 12 -12.34 13.00 -8.27
C TYR A 12 -11.55 13.63 -7.12
N ILE A 13 -11.02 12.83 -6.19
CA ILE A 13 -10.32 13.35 -5.00
C ILE A 13 -8.83 13.01 -5.07
N PHE A 14 -8.49 11.77 -5.41
CA PHE A 14 -7.10 11.33 -5.41
C PHE A 14 -6.22 12.04 -6.45
N TRP A 15 -6.64 12.13 -7.71
CA TRP A 15 -5.82 12.72 -8.78
C TRP A 15 -5.53 14.21 -8.58
N PRO A 16 -6.50 15.07 -8.19
CA PRO A 16 -6.19 16.46 -7.85
C PRO A 16 -5.22 16.59 -6.68
N ILE A 17 -5.39 15.79 -5.61
CA ILE A 17 -4.47 15.81 -4.45
C ILE A 17 -3.07 15.37 -4.87
N LEU A 18 -2.96 14.31 -5.69
CA LEU A 18 -1.69 13.86 -6.22
C LEU A 18 -1.03 14.95 -7.07
N ALA A 19 -1.77 15.60 -7.99
CA ALA A 19 -1.25 16.68 -8.81
C ALA A 19 -0.76 17.86 -7.95
N ILE A 20 -1.56 18.30 -6.96
CA ILE A 20 -1.20 19.37 -6.03
C ILE A 20 0.08 19.01 -5.25
N SER A 21 0.23 17.75 -4.84
CA SER A 21 1.39 17.32 -4.04
C SER A 21 2.73 17.53 -4.75
N PHE A 22 2.79 17.49 -6.08
CA PHE A 22 4.02 17.79 -6.83
C PHE A 22 4.46 19.25 -6.68
N PHE A 23 3.52 20.20 -6.62
CA PHE A 23 3.83 21.61 -6.37
C PHE A 23 4.32 21.84 -4.94
N LEU A 24 3.94 20.97 -4.01
CA LEU A 24 4.32 21.05 -2.60
C LEU A 24 5.65 20.33 -2.29
N ASP A 25 6.25 19.62 -3.23
CA ASP A 25 7.45 18.82 -2.98
C ASP A 25 8.64 19.66 -2.49
N SER A 26 8.94 20.77 -3.16
CA SER A 26 10.02 21.68 -2.78
C SER A 26 9.80 22.32 -1.40
N PRO A 27 8.66 22.98 -1.11
CA PRO A 27 8.45 23.58 0.21
C PRO A 27 8.41 22.54 1.33
N ILE A 28 7.77 21.38 1.12
CA ILE A 28 7.73 20.31 2.14
C ILE A 28 9.13 19.73 2.37
N ARG A 29 9.91 19.50 1.32
CA ARG A 29 11.29 19.03 1.45
C ARG A 29 12.13 20.01 2.27
N ASN A 30 12.04 21.30 1.96
CA ASN A 30 12.84 22.33 2.64
C ASN A 30 12.42 22.44 4.12
N ALA A 31 11.11 22.43 4.41
CA ALA A 31 10.61 22.40 5.79
C ALA A 31 11.08 21.14 6.55
N ALA A 32 11.01 19.97 5.91
CA ALA A 32 11.48 18.72 6.50
C ALA A 32 12.99 18.76 6.80
N GLN A 33 13.79 19.40 5.94
CA GLN A 33 15.23 19.60 6.18
C GLN A 33 15.50 20.51 7.38
N GLN A 34 14.73 21.58 7.56
CA GLN A 34 14.88 22.51 8.69
C GLN A 34 14.51 21.86 10.04
N LEU A 35 13.56 20.93 10.02
CA LEU A 35 13.10 20.20 11.21
C LEU A 35 13.99 18.99 11.56
N LYS A 36 15.07 18.74 10.82
CA LYS A 36 15.94 17.57 11.06
C LYS A 36 16.72 17.70 12.37
N ASP A 37 16.31 16.89 13.33
CA ASP A 37 17.06 16.60 14.54
C ASP A 37 17.62 15.15 14.53
N PRO A 38 18.86 14.88 15.00
CA PRO A 38 19.47 13.55 14.99
C PRO A 38 18.69 12.47 15.75
N THR A 39 18.08 12.84 16.88
CA THR A 39 17.27 11.93 17.71
C THR A 39 16.02 11.54 16.93
N TRP A 40 15.29 12.53 16.44
CA TRP A 40 14.08 12.30 15.65
C TRP A 40 14.37 11.59 14.33
N TYR A 41 15.54 11.82 13.71
CA TYR A 41 15.97 11.09 12.53
C TYR A 41 16.09 9.59 12.79
N SER A 42 16.69 9.20 13.92
CA SER A 42 16.84 7.80 14.31
C SER A 42 15.47 7.14 14.56
N VAL A 43 14.57 7.84 15.26
CA VAL A 43 13.19 7.40 15.48
C VAL A 43 12.46 7.19 14.15
N MET A 44 12.50 8.18 13.25
CA MET A 44 11.82 8.12 11.96
C MET A 44 12.41 7.03 11.05
N LYS A 45 13.71 6.77 11.14
CA LYS A 45 14.36 5.65 10.46
C LYS A 45 13.86 4.29 10.99
N GLY A 46 13.69 4.16 12.31
CA GLY A 46 13.09 2.97 12.92
C GLY A 46 11.65 2.74 12.47
N ILE A 47 10.81 3.79 12.49
CA ILE A 47 9.44 3.75 11.96
C ILE A 47 9.44 3.34 10.49
N SER A 48 10.36 3.90 9.69
CA SER A 48 10.48 3.54 8.28
C SER A 48 10.77 2.05 8.07
N TYR A 49 11.56 1.42 8.95
CA TYR A 49 11.90 0.01 8.80
C TYR A 49 10.66 -0.90 8.91
N VAL A 50 9.71 -0.57 9.78
CA VAL A 50 8.41 -1.26 9.87
C VAL A 50 7.63 -1.15 8.56
N GLY A 51 7.77 -0.02 7.87
CA GLY A 51 7.15 0.24 6.57
C GLY A 51 7.81 -0.42 5.38
N ALA A 52 8.92 -1.13 5.57
CA ALA A 52 9.57 -1.87 4.49
C ALA A 52 8.68 -3.04 4.05
N GLY A 53 8.62 -3.29 2.74
CA GLY A 53 7.69 -4.29 2.17
C GLY A 53 7.92 -5.69 2.73
N GLU A 54 9.18 -6.05 2.93
CA GLU A 54 9.64 -7.29 3.56
C GLU A 54 9.17 -7.40 5.02
N MET A 55 9.25 -6.33 5.81
CA MET A 55 8.81 -6.35 7.21
C MET A 55 7.30 -6.46 7.30
N LEU A 56 6.57 -5.74 6.44
CA LEU A 56 5.11 -5.86 6.36
C LEU A 56 4.65 -7.25 5.90
N PHE A 57 5.42 -7.90 5.02
CA PHE A 57 5.20 -9.29 4.64
C PHE A 57 5.40 -10.23 5.85
N VAL A 58 6.49 -10.07 6.60
CA VAL A 58 6.76 -10.86 7.82
C VAL A 58 5.69 -10.62 8.89
N ILE A 59 5.27 -9.37 9.12
CA ILE A 59 4.18 -9.05 10.05
C ILE A 59 2.88 -9.73 9.61
N SER A 60 2.55 -9.69 8.32
CA SER A 60 1.34 -10.33 7.79
C SER A 60 1.40 -11.86 7.91
N LEU A 61 2.58 -12.44 7.71
CA LEU A 61 2.83 -13.87 7.94
C LEU A 61 2.66 -14.24 9.41
N PHE A 62 3.15 -13.41 10.33
CA PHE A 62 2.94 -13.60 11.77
C PHE A 62 1.45 -13.54 12.13
N VAL A 63 0.69 -12.58 11.59
CA VAL A 63 -0.78 -12.52 11.79
C VAL A 63 -1.46 -13.79 11.26
N LEU A 64 -1.03 -14.29 10.11
CA LEU A 64 -1.52 -15.56 9.56
C LEU A 64 -1.22 -16.73 10.51
N ALA A 65 0.02 -16.84 11.00
CA ALA A 65 0.44 -17.88 11.93
C ALA A 65 -0.39 -17.85 13.22
N VAL A 66 -0.58 -16.67 13.83
CA VAL A 66 -1.46 -16.49 14.99
C VAL A 66 -2.88 -16.95 14.67
N GLY A 67 -3.44 -16.54 13.54
CA GLY A 67 -4.77 -16.95 13.12
C GLY A 67 -4.91 -18.47 12.94
N LEU A 68 -3.85 -19.14 12.46
CA LEU A 68 -3.80 -20.60 12.33
C LEU A 68 -3.77 -21.26 13.71
N LEU A 69 -2.91 -20.80 14.61
CA LEU A 69 -2.77 -21.32 15.98
C LEU A 69 -4.02 -21.11 16.83
N THR A 70 -4.71 -19.97 16.66
CA THR A 70 -5.94 -19.67 17.40
C THR A 70 -7.21 -20.12 16.66
N HIS A 71 -7.09 -20.80 15.52
CA HIS A 71 -8.19 -21.22 14.66
C HIS A 71 -9.17 -20.11 14.23
N GLN A 72 -8.74 -18.85 14.25
CA GLN A 72 -9.58 -17.70 13.89
C GLN A 72 -9.51 -17.45 12.39
N LYS A 73 -10.52 -17.92 11.65
CA LYS A 73 -10.60 -17.77 10.18
C LYS A 73 -10.41 -16.32 9.71
N LYS A 74 -11.01 -15.38 10.42
CA LYS A 74 -10.87 -13.94 10.17
C LYS A 74 -9.41 -13.48 10.22
N THR A 75 -8.66 -13.89 11.24
CA THR A 75 -7.25 -13.54 11.41
C THR A 75 -6.36 -14.20 10.37
N GLN A 76 -6.65 -15.47 10.02
CA GLN A 76 -5.96 -16.17 8.93
C GLN A 76 -6.12 -15.42 7.60
N GLU A 77 -7.33 -14.98 7.30
CA GLU A 77 -7.59 -14.21 6.09
C GLU A 77 -6.90 -12.85 6.11
N ALA A 78 -6.97 -12.12 7.23
CA ALA A 78 -6.27 -10.83 7.37
C ALA A 78 -4.76 -10.95 7.12
N GLY A 79 -4.10 -11.96 7.71
CA GLY A 79 -2.68 -12.20 7.49
C GLY A 79 -2.35 -12.59 6.05
N ARG A 80 -3.08 -13.56 5.49
CA ARG A 80 -2.88 -14.05 4.11
C ARG A 80 -3.07 -12.95 3.07
N TYR A 81 -4.17 -12.19 3.15
CA TYR A 81 -4.40 -11.09 2.22
C TYR A 81 -3.46 -9.90 2.48
N GLY A 82 -2.98 -9.73 3.72
CA GLY A 82 -1.93 -8.76 4.03
C GLY A 82 -0.62 -9.06 3.30
N MET A 83 -0.19 -10.33 3.30
CA MET A 83 0.99 -10.79 2.57
C MET A 83 0.84 -10.56 1.06
N TYR A 84 -0.30 -10.97 0.49
CA TYR A 84 -0.59 -10.78 -0.94
C TYR A 84 -0.63 -9.31 -1.32
N ALA A 85 -1.23 -8.46 -0.49
CA ALA A 85 -1.31 -7.02 -0.73
C ALA A 85 0.08 -6.37 -0.67
N ALA A 86 0.92 -6.72 0.31
CA ALA A 86 2.29 -6.23 0.42
C ALA A 86 3.14 -6.62 -0.80
N ALA A 87 3.08 -7.90 -1.20
CA ALA A 87 3.80 -8.42 -2.36
C ALA A 87 3.32 -7.77 -3.67
N PHE A 88 2.01 -7.72 -3.90
CA PHE A 88 1.44 -7.16 -5.12
C PHE A 88 1.71 -5.66 -5.25
N ALA A 89 1.52 -4.88 -4.18
CA ALA A 89 1.84 -3.46 -4.18
C ALA A 89 3.35 -3.20 -4.36
N GLY A 90 4.20 -4.05 -3.77
CA GLY A 90 5.66 -3.97 -3.93
C GLY A 90 6.11 -4.22 -5.37
N LEU A 91 5.61 -5.30 -6.00
CA LEU A 91 5.91 -5.64 -7.38
C LEU A 91 5.41 -4.57 -8.36
N LEU A 92 4.16 -4.13 -8.19
CA LEU A 92 3.58 -3.08 -9.03
C LEU A 92 4.32 -1.75 -8.85
N GLY A 93 4.68 -1.39 -7.61
CA GLY A 93 5.47 -0.22 -7.31
C GLY A 93 6.85 -0.27 -7.98
N GLN A 94 7.52 -1.43 -7.95
CA GLN A 94 8.81 -1.61 -8.61
C GLN A 94 8.71 -1.49 -10.13
N PHE A 95 7.65 -2.01 -10.73
CA PHE A 95 7.38 -1.83 -12.15
C PHE A 95 7.22 -0.34 -12.52
N VAL A 96 6.36 0.38 -11.78
CA VAL A 96 6.08 1.81 -12.04
C VAL A 96 7.34 2.66 -11.82
N LYS A 97 8.15 2.34 -10.80
CA LYS A 97 9.41 3.04 -10.51
C LYS A 97 10.37 3.04 -11.70
N HIS A 98 10.64 1.88 -12.28
CA HIS A 98 11.58 1.78 -13.40
C HIS A 98 11.03 2.38 -14.69
N LEU A 99 9.70 2.49 -14.81
CA LEU A 99 9.07 3.15 -15.96
C LEU A 99 9.22 4.68 -15.87
N ILE A 100 9.13 5.26 -14.67
CA ILE A 100 9.19 6.71 -14.47
C ILE A 100 10.62 7.21 -14.27
N GLY A 101 11.44 6.48 -13.51
CA GLY A 101 12.83 6.85 -13.24
C GLY A 101 12.99 8.21 -12.56
N ARG A 102 12.19 8.50 -11.53
CA ARG A 102 12.26 9.80 -10.83
C ARG A 102 13.45 9.86 -9.87
N PRO A 103 14.31 10.90 -9.94
CA PRO A 103 15.42 11.08 -8.99
C PRO A 103 14.91 11.36 -7.58
N ARG A 104 15.59 10.82 -6.57
CA ARG A 104 15.29 11.04 -5.14
C ARG A 104 15.64 12.46 -4.69
N PRO A 105 15.04 12.96 -3.58
CA PRO A 105 15.33 14.30 -3.05
C PRO A 105 16.81 14.58 -2.79
N ARG A 106 17.58 13.56 -2.39
CA ARG A 106 19.02 13.68 -2.11
C ARG A 106 19.88 13.90 -3.36
N LEU A 107 19.34 13.60 -4.54
CA LEU A 107 20.01 13.81 -5.82
C LEU A 107 19.50 15.08 -6.52
N ALA A 108 18.60 15.85 -5.91
CA ALA A 108 17.92 16.96 -6.59
C ALA A 108 18.85 18.06 -7.11
N GLU A 109 20.02 18.25 -6.47
CA GLU A 109 21.01 19.27 -6.85
C GLU A 109 22.02 18.76 -7.89
N VAL A 110 22.13 17.44 -8.06
CA VAL A 110 23.14 16.77 -8.91
C VAL A 110 22.51 16.07 -10.12
N ALA A 111 21.20 15.78 -10.06
CA ALA A 111 20.47 15.11 -11.11
C ALA A 111 20.26 16.05 -12.30
N THR A 112 21.18 15.99 -13.26
CA THR A 112 21.09 16.64 -14.58
C THR A 112 20.33 15.80 -15.61
N PHE A 113 19.98 14.55 -15.27
CA PHE A 113 19.33 13.62 -16.19
C PHE A 113 17.81 13.82 -16.25
N PRO A 114 17.20 13.78 -17.46
CA PRO A 114 15.76 13.88 -17.62
C PRO A 114 15.04 12.70 -16.96
N VAL A 115 13.82 12.95 -16.48
CA VAL A 115 12.90 11.91 -16.01
C VAL A 115 12.60 10.96 -17.17
N GLY A 116 12.76 9.65 -16.96
CA GLY A 116 12.56 8.61 -17.96
C GLY A 116 12.98 7.23 -17.44
N PRO A 117 12.68 6.14 -18.15
CA PRO A 117 12.94 4.79 -17.67
C PRO A 117 14.39 4.60 -17.23
N SER A 118 14.59 4.14 -15.99
CA SER A 118 15.93 4.07 -15.39
C SER A 118 16.01 2.99 -14.33
N PHE A 119 17.13 2.26 -14.33
CA PHE A 119 17.56 1.33 -13.27
C PHE A 119 18.69 1.90 -12.42
N ALA A 120 19.05 3.19 -12.63
CA ALA A 120 20.13 3.83 -11.90
C ALA A 120 19.77 3.98 -10.42
N SER A 121 20.76 3.76 -9.55
CA SER A 121 20.61 3.95 -8.11
C SER A 121 20.17 5.37 -7.80
N GLY A 122 19.05 5.51 -7.07
CA GLY A 122 18.49 6.80 -6.69
C GLY A 122 17.50 7.41 -7.68
N TYR A 123 17.21 6.75 -8.81
CA TYR A 123 16.15 7.11 -9.76
C TYR A 123 14.83 6.33 -9.52
N ASP A 124 14.68 5.75 -8.34
CA ASP A 124 13.56 4.90 -7.95
C ASP A 124 12.64 5.60 -6.92
N SER A 125 12.49 6.94 -7.03
CA SER A 125 11.78 7.74 -6.02
C SER A 125 10.26 7.57 -6.08
N PHE A 126 9.66 7.64 -7.28
CA PHE A 126 8.20 7.59 -7.46
C PHE A 126 7.77 6.24 -8.04
N PRO A 127 6.72 5.60 -7.48
CA PRO A 127 6.07 5.91 -6.21
C PRO A 127 6.87 5.36 -5.02
N SER A 128 6.58 5.84 -3.80
CA SER A 128 7.20 5.31 -2.60
C SER A 128 6.71 3.89 -2.29
N GLY A 129 7.62 2.91 -2.31
CA GLY A 129 7.31 1.51 -1.99
C GLY A 129 6.86 1.31 -0.54
N HIS A 130 7.43 2.06 0.40
CA HIS A 130 7.02 1.99 1.82
C HIS A 130 5.58 2.45 2.00
N ALA A 131 5.21 3.57 1.38
CA ALA A 131 3.83 4.04 1.40
C ALA A 131 2.89 3.04 0.72
N ALA A 132 3.27 2.50 -0.45
CA ALA A 132 2.48 1.51 -1.16
C ALA A 132 2.18 0.26 -0.33
N SER A 133 3.20 -0.41 0.19
CA SER A 133 2.99 -1.61 1.01
C SER A 133 2.23 -1.30 2.30
N SER A 134 2.53 -0.17 2.97
CA SER A 134 1.86 0.20 4.23
C SER A 134 0.38 0.47 4.05
N PHE A 135 0.01 1.25 3.03
CA PHE A 135 -1.40 1.53 2.73
C PHE A 135 -2.14 0.30 2.21
N ALA A 136 -1.47 -0.59 1.47
CA ALA A 136 -2.05 -1.86 1.03
C ALA A 136 -2.40 -2.77 2.22
N VAL A 137 -1.44 -2.98 3.14
CA VAL A 137 -1.66 -3.79 4.35
C VAL A 137 -2.68 -3.12 5.27
N ALA A 138 -2.61 -1.80 5.46
CA ALA A 138 -3.58 -1.07 6.26
C ALA A 138 -5.01 -1.21 5.72
N PHE A 139 -5.19 -1.18 4.39
CA PHE A 139 -6.50 -1.40 3.77
C PHE A 139 -7.04 -2.80 4.05
N VAL A 140 -6.20 -3.84 3.91
CA VAL A 140 -6.61 -5.22 4.23
C VAL A 140 -6.98 -5.35 5.70
N LEU A 141 -6.14 -4.86 6.61
CA LEU A 141 -6.41 -4.92 8.04
C LEU A 141 -7.67 -4.13 8.41
N ALA A 142 -7.92 -2.97 7.80
CA ALA A 142 -9.14 -2.20 8.00
C ALA A 142 -10.39 -2.90 7.46
N HIS A 143 -10.29 -3.67 6.38
CA HIS A 143 -11.39 -4.48 5.84
C HIS A 143 -11.81 -5.57 6.84
N TYR A 144 -10.84 -6.28 7.42
CA TYR A 144 -11.15 -7.32 8.42
C TYR A 144 -11.48 -6.73 9.79
N TYR A 145 -10.78 -5.69 10.24
CA TYR A 145 -10.91 -5.09 11.57
C TYR A 145 -11.33 -3.61 11.46
N PRO A 146 -12.61 -3.32 11.10
CA PRO A 146 -13.06 -1.96 10.83
C PRO A 146 -12.96 -1.03 12.05
N ARG A 147 -13.07 -1.56 13.27
CA ARG A 147 -12.85 -0.80 14.51
C ARG A 147 -11.41 -0.29 14.66
N GLY A 148 -10.44 -0.98 14.07
CA GLY A 148 -9.02 -0.58 14.06
C GLY A 148 -8.61 0.27 12.86
N LYS A 149 -9.55 0.61 11.95
CA LYS A 149 -9.26 1.30 10.69
C LYS A 149 -8.41 2.56 10.87
N LEU A 150 -8.78 3.42 11.83
CA LEU A 150 -8.06 4.67 12.09
C LEU A 150 -6.61 4.41 12.49
N PHE A 151 -6.39 3.41 13.35
CA PHE A 151 -5.05 3.02 13.79
C PHE A 151 -4.18 2.54 12.62
N PHE A 152 -4.69 1.65 11.76
CA PHE A 152 -3.91 1.13 10.63
C PHE A 152 -3.54 2.22 9.63
N TYR A 153 -4.47 3.11 9.30
CA TYR A 153 -4.17 4.23 8.40
C TYR A 153 -3.27 5.28 9.04
N ALA A 154 -3.43 5.56 10.34
CA ALA A 154 -2.51 6.45 11.06
C ALA A 154 -1.07 5.90 11.05
N ALA A 155 -0.90 4.59 11.23
CA ALA A 155 0.40 3.94 11.11
C ALA A 155 0.98 4.07 9.68
N ALA A 156 0.18 3.84 8.64
CA ALA A 156 0.61 4.00 7.25
C ALA A 156 0.98 5.46 6.89
N VAL A 157 0.24 6.43 7.43
CA VAL A 157 0.55 7.86 7.31
C VAL A 157 1.86 8.19 8.03
N LEU A 158 2.06 7.70 9.25
CA LEU A 158 3.27 7.92 10.02
C LEU A 158 4.51 7.35 9.33
N ILE A 159 4.40 6.15 8.77
CA ILE A 159 5.45 5.54 7.94
C ILE A 159 5.74 6.41 6.72
N SER A 160 4.70 6.88 6.02
CA SER A 160 4.87 7.71 4.83
C SER A 160 5.55 9.04 5.17
N PHE A 161 5.14 9.68 6.25
CA PHE A 161 5.75 10.89 6.77
C PHE A 161 7.24 10.69 7.12
N SER A 162 7.59 9.55 7.72
CA SER A 162 8.98 9.24 8.07
C SER A 162 9.90 9.20 6.84
N ARG A 163 9.37 8.82 5.66
CA ARG A 163 10.11 8.84 4.39
C ARG A 163 10.39 10.25 3.88
N ILE A 164 9.45 11.16 4.08
CA ILE A 164 9.61 12.59 3.77
C ILE A 164 10.63 13.20 4.73
N TYR A 165 10.46 12.97 6.05
CA TYR A 165 11.34 13.50 7.08
C TYR A 165 12.80 13.07 6.90
N THR A 166 13.03 11.78 6.60
CA THR A 166 14.39 11.28 6.34
C THR A 166 14.97 11.77 5.01
N GLY A 167 14.19 12.45 4.17
CA GLY A 167 14.58 12.93 2.85
C GLY A 167 14.72 11.82 1.82
N SER A 168 14.12 10.65 2.06
CA SER A 168 14.22 9.50 1.18
C SER A 168 13.29 9.60 -0.04
N HIS A 169 12.19 10.35 0.10
CA HIS A 169 11.13 10.51 -0.88
C HIS A 169 10.52 11.92 -0.80
N TYR A 170 9.97 12.38 -1.91
CA TYR A 170 9.12 13.56 -1.97
C TYR A 170 7.73 13.28 -1.39
N ALA A 171 6.96 14.34 -1.08
CA ALA A 171 5.60 14.18 -0.58
C ALA A 171 4.73 13.49 -1.63
N SER A 172 4.82 13.91 -2.88
CA SER A 172 4.10 13.30 -4.00
C SER A 172 4.42 11.82 -4.21
N ASP A 173 5.67 11.39 -3.95
CA ASP A 173 6.03 9.97 -4.00
C ASP A 173 5.22 9.15 -3.00
N THR A 174 5.01 9.69 -1.79
CA THR A 174 4.25 9.03 -0.74
C THR A 174 2.76 9.02 -1.01
N PHE A 175 2.20 10.09 -1.58
CA PHE A 175 0.81 10.11 -2.04
C PHE A 175 0.57 9.14 -3.21
N GLY A 176 1.47 9.10 -4.18
CA GLY A 176 1.43 8.14 -5.28
C GLY A 176 1.52 6.70 -4.79
N GLY A 177 2.42 6.44 -3.83
CA GLY A 177 2.51 5.16 -3.15
C GLY A 177 1.22 4.78 -2.41
N ALA A 178 0.65 5.69 -1.62
CA ALA A 178 -0.60 5.46 -0.92
C ALA A 178 -1.73 5.06 -1.89
N GLY A 179 -1.88 5.78 -3.00
CA GLY A 179 -2.87 5.45 -4.04
C GLY A 179 -2.64 4.07 -4.66
N LEU A 180 -1.40 3.75 -5.03
CA LEU A 180 -1.04 2.45 -5.58
C LEU A 180 -1.34 1.32 -4.59
N GLY A 181 -0.99 1.50 -3.31
CA GLY A 181 -1.26 0.53 -2.26
C GLY A 181 -2.76 0.27 -2.04
N LEU A 182 -3.54 1.34 -1.94
CA LEU A 182 -5.00 1.27 -1.81
C LEU A 182 -5.63 0.57 -3.03
N PHE A 183 -5.19 0.92 -4.24
CA PHE A 183 -5.64 0.30 -5.48
C PHE A 183 -5.33 -1.20 -5.51
N SER A 184 -4.08 -1.58 -5.22
CA SER A 184 -3.63 -2.97 -5.19
C SER A 184 -4.45 -3.82 -4.21
N ALA A 185 -4.66 -3.34 -2.99
CA ALA A 185 -5.43 -4.07 -1.98
C ALA A 185 -6.93 -4.15 -2.32
N ALA A 186 -7.52 -3.06 -2.82
CA ALA A 186 -8.92 -3.05 -3.24
C ALA A 186 -9.18 -4.02 -4.39
N LEU A 187 -8.31 -4.03 -5.40
CA LEU A 187 -8.39 -4.97 -6.52
C LEU A 187 -8.30 -6.41 -6.03
N LEU A 188 -7.33 -6.71 -5.17
CA LEU A 188 -7.13 -8.05 -4.61
C LEU A 188 -8.36 -8.57 -3.85
N LEU A 189 -8.95 -7.74 -2.98
CA LEU A 189 -10.14 -8.13 -2.21
C LEU A 189 -11.39 -8.23 -3.10
N GLN A 190 -11.54 -7.36 -4.09
CA GLN A 190 -12.65 -7.47 -5.05
C GLN A 190 -12.56 -8.76 -5.87
N TRP A 191 -11.36 -9.14 -6.31
CA TRP A 191 -11.13 -10.40 -7.02
C TRP A 191 -11.46 -11.61 -6.16
N ARG A 192 -11.06 -11.60 -4.88
CA ARG A 192 -11.46 -12.63 -3.92
C ARG A 192 -12.98 -12.77 -3.84
N GLU A 193 -13.69 -11.67 -3.61
CA GLU A 193 -15.16 -11.69 -3.46
C GLU A 193 -15.84 -12.25 -4.71
N ALA A 194 -15.33 -11.91 -5.91
CA ALA A 194 -15.83 -12.42 -7.17
C ALA A 194 -15.62 -13.95 -7.32
N ILE A 195 -14.48 -14.48 -6.87
CA ILE A 195 -14.20 -15.92 -6.88
C ILE A 195 -15.15 -16.65 -5.92
N GLN A 196 -15.26 -16.17 -4.68
CA GLN A 196 -16.14 -16.77 -3.66
C GLN A 196 -17.61 -16.80 -4.10
N PHE A 197 -18.06 -15.73 -4.77
CA PHE A 197 -19.41 -15.68 -5.32
C PHE A 197 -19.64 -16.75 -6.39
N LYS A 198 -18.70 -16.94 -7.33
CA LYS A 198 -18.78 -17.97 -8.37
C LYS A 198 -18.77 -19.39 -7.76
N GLU A 199 -17.91 -19.65 -6.79
CA GLU A 199 -17.84 -20.95 -6.11
C GLU A 199 -19.15 -21.30 -5.41
N ALA A 200 -19.78 -20.32 -4.75
CA ALA A 200 -21.07 -20.51 -4.10
C ALA A 200 -22.19 -20.86 -5.10
N GLN A 201 -22.23 -20.17 -6.25
CA GLN A 201 -23.19 -20.45 -7.32
C GLN A 201 -23.01 -21.86 -7.90
N ILE A 202 -21.77 -22.28 -8.18
CA ILE A 202 -21.46 -23.62 -8.70
C ILE A 202 -21.85 -24.70 -7.67
N THR A 203 -21.54 -24.48 -6.40
CA THR A 203 -21.90 -25.42 -5.32
C THR A 203 -23.42 -25.56 -5.20
N GLN A 204 -24.16 -24.46 -5.34
CA GLN A 204 -25.61 -24.47 -5.29
C GLN A 204 -26.24 -25.18 -6.50
N SER A 205 -25.71 -24.97 -7.71
CA SER A 205 -26.21 -25.65 -8.92
C SER A 205 -25.99 -27.15 -8.87
N LEU A 206 -24.80 -27.60 -8.45
CA LEU A 206 -24.48 -29.02 -8.26
C LEU A 206 -25.39 -29.67 -7.21
N ARG A 207 -25.63 -29.01 -6.07
CA ARG A 207 -26.56 -29.51 -5.03
C ARG A 207 -27.99 -29.64 -5.56
N LYS A 208 -28.44 -28.73 -6.43
CA LYS A 208 -29.78 -28.79 -7.04
C LYS A 208 -29.89 -29.96 -8.02
N GLN A 209 -28.89 -30.19 -8.86
CA GLN A 209 -28.85 -31.32 -9.79
C GLN A 209 -28.85 -32.67 -9.05
N LEU A 210 -28.01 -32.81 -8.01
CA LEU A 210 -27.95 -34.02 -7.20
C LEU A 210 -29.26 -34.32 -6.47
N ARG A 211 -30.05 -33.30 -6.09
CA ARG A 211 -31.37 -33.50 -5.49
C ARG A 211 -32.46 -33.81 -6.51
N GLY A 212 -32.35 -33.30 -7.74
CA GLY A 212 -33.32 -33.52 -8.80
C GLY A 212 -33.18 -34.86 -9.54
N GLY A 213 -32.02 -35.52 -9.46
CA GLY A 213 -31.77 -36.83 -10.08
C GLY A 213 -32.10 -38.04 -9.20
N VAL A 214 -32.71 -37.84 -8.02
CA VAL A 214 -33.10 -38.91 -7.07
C VAL A 214 -34.63 -39.14 -7.07
N GLY A 215 -35.32 -38.63 -8.10
CA GLY A 215 -36.77 -38.78 -8.30
C GLY A 215 -37.09 -39.70 -9.46
#